data_AF-A0A8J4L1E5-F1
#
_entry.id   AF-A0A8J4L1E5-F1
#
_cell.length_a   1.000
_cell.length_b   1.000
_cell.length_c   1.000
_cell.angle_alpha   90.00
_cell.angle_beta   90.00
_cell.angle_gamma   90.00
#
_symmetry.space_group_name_H-M   'P 1'
#
loop_
_entity.id
_entity.type
_entity.pdbx_description
1 polymer ?
#
loop_
_entity_poly.entity_id
_entity_poly.type
_entity_poly.pdbx_seq_one_letter_code
_entity_poly.pdbx_strand_id
1 'polypeptide(L)'
;MAVPSWLERLRAASKTALVQDGKRKIHYLFEDGKEMAEEYDMKTGQLVSRKWREKNTLGGSGKWQIEVGEPTSPLLGALESELIKESSSNPVFMRKDTLSSFQWRIRNLPYPKEVYSVSVEKEQRCCVIRTTNKKYYKKFSIPDLDRYQLPLDAAALSFTHANNTLIITYQKPKEILAAEEQLQKELKKIKAANNGDGDCKTQ
;
A
#
# COMPACT_ATOMS: atom_id res chain seq x y z
N MET A 1 18.56 22.83 1.34
CA MET A 1 18.63 21.67 2.28
C MET A 1 18.26 20.43 1.51
N ALA A 2 19.00 19.32 1.66
CA ALA A 2 18.68 18.07 0.98
C ALA A 2 17.34 17.52 1.51
N VAL A 3 16.50 16.98 0.62
CA VAL A 3 15.26 16.30 1.03
C VAL A 3 15.66 15.05 1.82
N PRO A 4 15.21 14.89 3.08
CA PRO A 4 15.56 13.73 3.89
C PRO A 4 15.16 12.43 3.20
N SER A 5 16.01 11.41 3.28
CA SER A 5 15.67 10.09 2.76
C SER A 5 14.41 9.54 3.43
N TRP A 6 13.71 8.65 2.73
CA TRP A 6 12.49 8.06 3.27
C TRP A 6 12.70 7.39 4.64
N LEU A 7 13.83 6.69 4.82
CA LEU A 7 14.15 6.04 6.08
C LEU A 7 14.41 7.05 7.21
N GLU A 8 15.04 8.19 6.92
CA GLU A 8 15.21 9.28 7.91
C GLU A 8 13.87 9.89 8.30
N ARG A 9 12.95 10.08 7.34
CA ARG A 9 11.58 10.54 7.64
C ARG A 9 10.85 9.56 8.56
N LEU A 10 10.97 8.25 8.29
CA LEU A 10 10.42 7.24 9.17
C LEU A 10 11.04 7.33 10.56
N ARG A 11 12.37 7.44 10.67
CA ARG A 11 13.05 7.56 11.97
C ARG A 11 12.63 8.81 12.76
N ALA A 12 12.49 9.96 12.11
CA ALA A 12 12.08 11.21 12.73
C ALA A 12 10.61 11.20 13.18
N ALA A 13 9.73 10.46 12.49
CA ALA A 13 8.32 10.39 12.85
C ALA A 13 8.09 9.84 14.27
N SER A 14 7.08 10.37 14.96
CA SER A 14 6.59 9.76 16.20
C SER A 14 5.91 8.42 15.88
N LYS A 15 6.20 7.39 16.66
CA LYS A 15 5.75 6.02 16.39
C LYS A 15 5.07 5.41 17.60
N THR A 16 3.93 4.77 17.38
CA THR A 16 3.35 3.83 18.34
C THR A 16 3.26 2.45 17.70
N ALA A 17 3.43 1.41 18.51
CA ALA A 17 3.41 0.03 18.05
C ALA A 17 2.46 -0.82 18.89
N LEU A 18 1.69 -1.66 18.22
CA LEU A 18 0.77 -2.62 18.81
C LEU A 18 1.00 -3.99 18.15
N VAL A 19 1.05 -5.05 18.95
CA VAL A 19 1.04 -6.42 18.44
C VAL A 19 -0.33 -7.03 18.69
N GLN A 20 -0.98 -7.48 17.62
CA GLN A 20 -2.32 -8.06 17.65
C GLN A 20 -2.46 -9.11 16.53
N ASP A 21 -3.02 -10.27 16.84
CA ASP A 21 -3.33 -11.35 15.88
C ASP A 21 -2.13 -11.79 15.01
N GLY A 22 -0.93 -11.87 15.62
CA GLY A 22 0.30 -12.20 14.91
C GLY A 22 0.78 -11.14 13.92
N LYS A 23 0.21 -9.93 13.98
CA LYS A 23 0.62 -8.77 13.20
C LYS A 23 1.19 -7.69 14.10
N ARG A 24 2.20 -7.00 13.59
CA ARG A 24 2.72 -5.78 14.19
C ARG A 24 2.15 -4.58 13.45
N LYS A 25 1.41 -3.75 14.18
CA LYS A 25 0.80 -2.52 13.69
C LYS A 25 1.64 -1.34 14.15
N ILE A 26 2.09 -0.51 13.22
CA ILE A 26 2.87 0.70 13.50
C ILE A 26 2.07 1.89 13.02
N HIS A 27 1.86 2.86 13.90
CA HIS A 27 1.29 4.15 13.54
C HIS A 27 2.40 5.21 13.57
N TYR A 28 2.54 5.96 12.49
CA TYR A 28 3.48 7.05 12.32
C TYR A 28 2.73 8.37 12.27
N LEU A 29 3.19 9.34 13.05
CA LEU A 29 2.82 10.74 12.94
C LEU A 29 4.05 11.53 12.47
N PHE A 30 3.97 12.06 11.24
CA PHE A 30 5.05 12.83 10.63
C PHE A 30 4.99 14.30 11.05
N GLU A 31 6.11 15.01 10.89
CA GLU A 31 6.25 16.43 11.24
C GLU A 31 5.31 17.34 10.44
N ASP A 32 4.96 16.94 9.21
CA ASP A 32 3.99 17.63 8.36
C ASP A 32 2.52 17.35 8.78
N GLY A 33 2.32 16.62 9.88
CA GLY A 33 1.01 16.28 10.42
C GLY A 33 0.29 15.15 9.68
N LYS A 34 0.94 14.52 8.69
CA LYS A 34 0.40 13.33 8.02
C LYS A 34 0.54 12.13 8.94
N GLU A 35 -0.41 11.20 8.78
CA GLU A 35 -0.44 9.95 9.52
C GLU A 35 -0.33 8.77 8.55
N MET A 36 0.47 7.78 8.94
CA MET A 36 0.57 6.50 8.21
C MET A 36 0.38 5.37 9.20
N ALA A 37 -0.40 4.37 8.83
CA ALA A 37 -0.51 3.13 9.60
C ALA A 37 -0.09 1.96 8.72
N GLU A 38 0.85 1.17 9.21
CA GLU A 38 1.37 -0.03 8.56
C GLU A 38 1.09 -1.27 9.41
N GLU A 39 0.75 -2.37 8.76
CA GLU A 39 0.66 -3.68 9.40
C GLU A 39 1.64 -4.65 8.76
N TYR A 40 2.42 -5.34 9.59
CA TYR A 40 3.39 -6.34 9.18
C TYR A 40 3.03 -7.70 9.75
N ASP A 41 3.12 -8.74 8.93
CA ASP A 41 3.05 -10.12 9.40
C ASP A 41 4.29 -10.45 10.23
N MET A 42 4.14 -10.93 11.47
CA MET A 42 5.28 -11.15 12.35
C MET A 42 6.16 -12.34 11.95
N LYS A 43 5.61 -13.32 11.24
CA LYS A 43 6.36 -14.52 10.84
C LYS A 43 7.25 -14.22 9.65
N THR A 44 6.72 -13.49 8.68
CA THR A 44 7.37 -13.24 7.38
C THR A 44 8.01 -11.85 7.28
N GLY A 45 7.61 -10.89 8.11
CA GLY A 45 8.01 -9.49 8.00
C GLY A 45 7.38 -8.76 6.80
N GLN A 46 6.46 -9.39 6.08
CA GLN A 46 5.80 -8.82 4.92
C GLN A 46 4.86 -7.67 5.33
N LEU A 47 4.88 -6.57 4.58
CA LEU A 47 3.88 -5.51 4.68
C LEU A 47 2.53 -6.02 4.18
N VAL A 48 1.56 -6.11 5.09
CA VAL A 48 0.20 -6.60 4.83
C VAL A 48 -0.72 -5.45 4.44
N SER A 49 -0.61 -4.32 5.13
CA SER A 49 -1.38 -3.12 4.80
C SER A 49 -0.59 -1.84 5.08
N ARG A 50 -0.87 -0.81 4.29
CA ARG A 50 -0.40 0.57 4.49
C ARG A 50 -1.53 1.51 4.13
N LYS A 51 -1.86 2.42 5.04
CA LYS A 51 -2.87 3.46 4.85
C LYS A 51 -2.36 4.81 5.32
N TRP A 52 -2.86 5.86 4.69
CA TRP A 52 -2.49 7.25 4.93
C TRP A 52 -3.69 8.07 5.34
N ARG A 53 -3.48 9.06 6.19
CA ARG A 53 -4.48 10.07 6.55
C ARG A 53 -3.81 11.42 6.61
N GLU A 54 -4.49 12.43 6.06
CA GLU A 54 -4.07 13.83 6.13
C GLU A 54 -5.13 14.61 6.91
N LYS A 55 -4.70 15.70 7.56
CA LYS A 55 -5.65 16.64 8.18
C LYS A 55 -6.41 17.38 7.08
N ASN A 56 -7.70 17.59 7.26
CA ASN A 56 -8.50 18.39 6.34
C ASN A 56 -8.19 19.89 6.53
N THR A 57 -8.66 20.72 5.60
CA THR A 57 -8.44 22.19 5.61
C THR A 57 -8.98 22.88 6.85
N LEU A 58 -9.89 22.24 7.58
CA LEU A 58 -10.49 22.74 8.83
C LEU A 58 -9.82 22.17 10.09
N GLY A 59 -8.67 21.50 9.96
CA GLY A 59 -7.92 20.92 11.07
C GLY A 59 -8.47 19.60 11.61
N GLY A 60 -9.58 19.11 11.05
CA GLY A 60 -10.17 17.82 11.36
C GLY A 60 -9.42 16.65 10.73
N SER A 61 -9.72 15.45 11.23
CA SER A 61 -9.14 14.19 10.73
C SER A 61 -9.72 13.82 9.35
N GLY A 62 -8.86 13.62 8.34
CA GLY A 62 -9.30 13.13 7.01
C GLY A 62 -9.67 11.64 7.01
N LYS A 63 -10.15 11.15 5.86
CA LYS A 63 -10.44 9.71 5.66
C LYS A 63 -9.16 8.94 5.36
N TRP A 64 -9.01 7.75 5.97
CA TRP A 64 -7.92 6.84 5.65
C TRP A 64 -7.96 6.40 4.18
N GLN A 65 -6.86 6.59 3.47
CA GLN A 65 -6.64 6.14 2.10
C GLN A 65 -5.71 4.94 2.10
N ILE A 66 -6.12 3.85 1.45
CA ILE A 66 -5.36 2.60 1.43
C ILE A 66 -4.38 2.63 0.25
N GLU A 67 -3.10 2.41 0.55
CA GLU A 67 -2.04 2.29 -0.44
C GLU A 67 -1.70 0.82 -0.73
N VAL A 68 -1.61 0.00 0.33
CA VAL A 68 -1.31 -1.43 0.28
C VAL A 68 -2.33 -2.18 1.13
N GLY A 69 -2.76 -3.34 0.64
CA GLY A 69 -3.69 -4.21 1.33
C GLY A 69 -5.10 -4.14 0.74
N GLU A 70 -6.01 -4.89 1.35
CA GLU A 70 -7.40 -4.93 0.93
C GLU A 70 -8.17 -3.72 1.45
N PRO A 71 -9.08 -3.15 0.64
CA PRO A 71 -10.02 -2.15 1.13
C PRO A 71 -10.80 -2.75 2.29
N THR A 72 -10.72 -2.13 3.47
CA THR A 72 -11.53 -2.54 4.63
C THR A 72 -12.99 -2.56 4.20
N SER A 73 -13.63 -3.73 4.35
CA SER A 73 -15.05 -3.89 4.07
C SER A 73 -15.84 -2.83 4.85
N PRO A 74 -16.81 -2.12 4.24
CA PRO A 74 -17.61 -1.07 4.91
C PRO A 74 -18.39 -1.55 6.13
N LEU A 75 -18.49 -2.87 6.34
CA LEU A 75 -19.33 -3.52 7.35
C LEU A 75 -19.06 -3.08 8.79
N LEU A 76 -17.98 -2.36 9.10
CA LEU A 76 -17.65 -1.93 10.46
C LEU A 76 -17.62 -0.41 10.70
N GLY A 77 -17.99 0.45 9.74
CA GLY A 77 -17.70 1.89 9.94
C GLY A 77 -18.58 2.96 9.29
N ALA A 78 -19.57 2.64 8.46
CA ALA A 78 -20.43 3.71 7.92
C ALA A 78 -21.81 3.18 7.52
N LEU A 79 -22.77 3.28 8.45
CA LEU A 79 -24.21 3.17 8.15
C LEU A 79 -24.71 4.23 7.14
N GLU A 80 -23.87 5.19 6.73
CA GLU A 80 -24.27 6.31 5.86
C GLU A 80 -23.92 6.15 4.38
N SER A 81 -23.11 5.16 3.98
CA SER A 81 -22.60 5.07 2.59
C SER A 81 -23.30 4.05 1.69
N GLU A 82 -24.37 3.40 2.15
CA GLU A 82 -24.98 2.27 1.42
C GLU A 82 -25.99 2.65 0.31
N LEU A 83 -26.30 3.93 0.12
CA LEU A 83 -27.31 4.35 -0.85
C LEU A 83 -26.85 4.19 -2.32
N ILE A 84 -25.55 4.32 -2.60
CA ILE A 84 -24.99 4.17 -3.94
C ILE A 84 -23.65 3.42 -3.82
N LYS A 85 -23.60 2.22 -4.39
CA LYS A 85 -22.40 1.38 -4.43
C LYS A 85 -22.04 1.06 -5.88
N GLU A 86 -20.75 1.04 -6.16
CA GLU A 86 -20.26 0.58 -7.45
C GLU A 86 -20.71 -0.86 -7.73
N SER A 87 -21.02 -1.16 -8.99
CA SER A 87 -21.34 -2.52 -9.42
C SER A 87 -20.23 -3.48 -9.03
N SER A 88 -20.61 -4.66 -8.55
CA SER A 88 -19.68 -5.76 -8.25
C SER A 88 -18.90 -6.22 -9.49
N SER A 89 -19.38 -5.89 -10.69
CA SER A 89 -18.73 -6.14 -11.97
C SER A 89 -17.71 -5.07 -12.38
N ASN A 90 -17.59 -3.95 -11.66
CA ASN A 90 -16.61 -2.92 -11.98
C ASN A 90 -15.18 -3.38 -11.67
N PRO A 91 -14.16 -2.99 -12.47
CA PRO A 91 -12.78 -3.35 -12.20
C PRO A 91 -12.29 -2.85 -10.84
N VAL A 92 -11.80 -3.76 -9.99
CA VAL A 92 -11.31 -3.43 -8.65
C VAL A 92 -9.79 -3.50 -8.63
N PHE A 93 -9.13 -2.34 -8.50
CA PHE A 93 -7.67 -2.20 -8.46
C PHE A 93 -7.15 -2.20 -7.03
N MET A 94 -6.27 -3.14 -6.68
CA MET A 94 -5.70 -3.28 -5.33
C MET A 94 -4.21 -3.60 -5.40
N ARG A 95 -3.44 -3.13 -4.43
CA ARG A 95 -2.03 -3.48 -4.28
C ARG A 95 -1.86 -4.49 -3.14
N LYS A 96 -1.18 -5.60 -3.43
CA LYS A 96 -0.86 -6.65 -2.46
C LYS A 96 0.53 -7.16 -2.74
N ASP A 97 1.49 -6.65 -1.99
CA ASP A 97 2.90 -6.94 -2.22
C ASP A 97 3.28 -8.34 -1.76
N THR A 98 4.42 -8.79 -2.29
CA THR A 98 5.14 -9.96 -1.80
C THR A 98 6.48 -9.53 -1.22
N LEU A 99 7.26 -10.48 -0.70
CA LEU A 99 8.60 -10.19 -0.20
C LEU A 99 9.51 -9.64 -1.31
N SER A 100 9.47 -10.24 -2.50
CA SER A 100 10.37 -9.92 -3.62
C SER A 100 9.80 -8.91 -4.63
N SER A 101 8.49 -8.66 -4.63
CA SER A 101 7.85 -7.93 -5.72
C SER A 101 6.68 -7.08 -5.22
N PHE A 102 6.54 -5.88 -5.79
CA PHE A 102 5.31 -5.12 -5.70
C PHE A 102 4.28 -5.74 -6.63
N GLN A 103 3.03 -5.86 -6.18
CA GLN A 103 1.99 -6.54 -6.95
C GLN A 103 0.68 -5.79 -6.92
N TRP A 104 0.09 -5.62 -8.10
CA TRP A 104 -1.26 -5.06 -8.27
C TRP A 104 -2.17 -6.11 -8.87
N ARG A 105 -3.38 -6.21 -8.31
CA ARG A 105 -4.42 -7.11 -8.77
C ARG A 105 -5.60 -6.28 -9.22
N ILE A 106 -6.06 -6.57 -10.42
CA ILE A 106 -7.23 -5.92 -11.00
C ILE A 106 -8.25 -7.01 -11.28
N ARG A 107 -9.25 -7.12 -10.40
CA ARG A 107 -10.35 -8.07 -10.55
C ARG A 107 -11.37 -7.55 -11.56
N ASN A 108 -12.28 -8.43 -11.98
CA ASN A 108 -13.38 -8.13 -12.90
C ASN A 108 -12.88 -7.64 -14.27
N LEU A 109 -11.80 -8.25 -14.74
CA LEU A 109 -11.22 -8.02 -16.07
C LEU A 109 -11.46 -9.28 -16.93
N PRO A 110 -12.54 -9.31 -17.75
CA PRO A 110 -13.03 -10.54 -18.38
C PRO A 110 -12.35 -10.90 -19.70
N TYR A 111 -11.54 -10.01 -20.27
CA TYR A 111 -10.87 -10.27 -21.54
C TYR A 111 -9.71 -11.24 -21.34
N PRO A 112 -9.27 -11.95 -22.38
CA PRO A 112 -8.11 -12.83 -22.28
C PRO A 112 -6.80 -12.02 -22.23
N LYS A 113 -5.70 -12.68 -21.85
CA LYS A 113 -4.39 -12.05 -21.56
C LYS A 113 -3.90 -11.14 -22.70
N GLU A 114 -4.05 -11.60 -23.94
CA GLU A 114 -3.58 -10.94 -25.18
C GLU A 114 -4.25 -9.60 -25.46
N VAL A 115 -5.40 -9.32 -24.84
CA VAL A 115 -6.08 -8.03 -24.96
C VAL A 115 -5.40 -6.97 -24.10
N TYR A 116 -4.67 -7.37 -23.05
CA TYR A 116 -4.01 -6.45 -22.12
C TYR A 116 -2.59 -6.14 -22.54
N SER A 117 -2.21 -4.87 -22.33
CA SER A 117 -0.83 -4.40 -22.40
C SER A 117 -0.49 -3.66 -21.11
N VAL A 118 0.67 -3.96 -20.54
CA VAL A 118 1.21 -3.28 -19.37
C VAL A 118 2.60 -2.77 -19.73
N SER A 119 2.84 -1.47 -19.56
CA SER A 119 4.08 -0.81 -19.97
C SER A 119 4.53 0.25 -18.97
N VAL A 120 5.82 0.54 -18.92
CA VAL A 120 6.40 1.67 -18.17
C VAL A 120 6.41 2.92 -19.06
N GLU A 121 5.86 4.03 -18.57
CA GLU A 121 6.07 5.38 -19.12
C GLU A 121 7.11 6.11 -18.25
N LYS A 122 8.37 6.15 -18.71
CA LYS A 122 9.51 6.67 -17.93
C LYS A 122 9.40 8.17 -17.64
N GLU A 123 8.99 8.96 -18.63
CA GLU A 123 8.84 10.42 -18.51
C GLU A 123 7.82 10.80 -17.43
N GLN A 124 6.69 10.07 -17.38
CA GLN A 124 5.63 10.31 -16.40
C GLN A 124 5.82 9.50 -15.11
N ARG A 125 6.91 8.74 -14.98
CA ARG A 125 7.22 7.86 -13.84
C ARG A 125 6.02 6.99 -13.42
N CYS A 126 5.34 6.38 -14.38
CA CYS A 126 4.17 5.54 -14.10
C CYS A 126 4.15 4.26 -14.93
N CYS A 127 3.39 3.30 -14.45
CA CYS A 127 2.98 2.12 -15.19
C CYS A 127 1.60 2.37 -15.81
N VAL A 128 1.41 1.90 -17.03
CA VAL A 128 0.16 2.07 -17.78
C VAL A 128 -0.37 0.73 -18.22
N ILE A 129 -1.66 0.52 -17.95
CA ILE A 129 -2.42 -0.64 -18.37
C ILE A 129 -3.40 -0.17 -19.42
N ARG A 130 -3.45 -0.88 -20.55
CA ARG A 130 -4.35 -0.57 -21.67
C ARG A 130 -4.94 -1.86 -22.22
N THR A 131 -6.11 -1.78 -22.82
CA THR A 131 -6.65 -2.86 -23.64
C THR A 131 -6.70 -2.49 -25.11
N THR A 132 -6.51 -3.45 -26.00
CA THR A 132 -6.60 -3.26 -27.46
C THR A 132 -7.99 -2.78 -27.91
N ASN A 133 -9.04 -3.25 -27.23
CA ASN A 133 -10.43 -2.84 -27.45
C ASN A 133 -10.81 -1.49 -26.79
N LYS A 134 -9.86 -0.80 -26.15
CA LYS A 134 -10.04 0.50 -25.47
C LYS A 134 -11.07 0.51 -24.33
N LYS A 135 -11.45 -0.66 -23.80
CA LYS A 135 -12.41 -0.80 -22.69
C LYS A 135 -11.80 -0.55 -21.32
N TYR A 136 -10.48 -0.64 -21.18
CA TYR A 136 -9.80 -0.39 -19.92
C TYR A 136 -8.51 0.40 -20.12
N TYR A 137 -8.34 1.41 -19.29
CA TYR A 137 -7.14 2.23 -19.22
C TYR A 137 -6.88 2.63 -17.78
N LYS A 138 -5.65 2.45 -17.29
CA LYS A 138 -5.26 2.93 -15.97
C LYS A 138 -3.78 3.29 -15.93
N LYS A 139 -3.46 4.42 -15.32
CA LYS A 139 -2.10 4.79 -14.91
C LYS A 139 -1.97 4.61 -13.40
N PHE A 140 -0.81 4.17 -12.96
CA PHE A 140 -0.46 4.11 -11.54
C PHE A 140 1.05 4.28 -11.36
N SER A 141 1.46 4.93 -10.27
CA SER A 141 2.87 5.03 -9.89
C SER A 141 3.26 3.88 -8.96
N ILE A 142 4.56 3.76 -8.68
CA ILE A 142 5.10 2.89 -7.64
C ILE A 142 5.67 3.80 -6.54
N PRO A 143 4.88 4.17 -5.52
CA PRO A 143 5.27 5.18 -4.54
C PRO A 143 6.59 4.90 -3.85
N ASP A 144 6.93 3.62 -3.65
CA ASP A 144 8.17 3.20 -3.03
C ASP A 144 9.38 3.55 -3.89
N LEU A 145 9.31 3.43 -5.22
CA LEU A 145 10.42 3.88 -6.08
C LEU A 145 10.57 5.40 -6.05
N ASP A 146 9.47 6.14 -5.93
CA ASP A 146 9.53 7.61 -5.79
C ASP A 146 10.13 8.03 -4.44
N ARG A 147 9.74 7.37 -3.34
CA ARG A 147 10.29 7.60 -1.99
C ARG A 147 11.80 7.39 -1.92
N TYR A 148 12.30 6.39 -2.63
CA TYR A 148 13.73 6.08 -2.70
C TYR A 148 14.43 6.69 -3.93
N GLN A 149 13.72 7.52 -4.72
CA GLN A 149 14.24 8.20 -5.90
C GLN A 149 14.86 7.26 -6.94
N LEU A 150 14.32 6.05 -7.07
CA LEU A 150 14.77 5.02 -8.00
C LEU A 150 14.07 5.16 -9.36
N PRO A 151 14.75 4.87 -10.49
CA PRO A 151 14.12 4.86 -11.81
C PRO A 151 13.19 3.64 -11.98
N LEU A 152 12.19 3.79 -12.86
CA LEU A 152 11.38 2.66 -13.31
C LEU A 152 12.13 1.86 -14.37
N ASP A 153 12.12 0.54 -14.21
CA ASP A 153 12.68 -0.41 -15.15
C ASP A 153 11.57 -1.25 -15.78
N ALA A 154 11.53 -1.27 -17.12
CA ALA A 154 10.57 -2.07 -17.86
C ALA A 154 10.88 -3.57 -17.76
N ALA A 155 12.13 -3.97 -17.58
CA ALA A 155 12.52 -5.38 -17.46
C ALA A 155 12.03 -6.01 -16.14
N ALA A 156 11.85 -5.20 -15.09
CA ALA A 156 11.31 -5.64 -13.80
C ALA A 156 9.78 -5.83 -13.82
N LEU A 157 9.09 -5.31 -14.84
CA LEU A 157 7.64 -5.33 -14.96
C LEU A 157 7.16 -6.54 -15.77
N SER A 158 6.21 -7.28 -15.21
CA SER A 158 5.57 -8.41 -15.87
C SER A 158 4.09 -8.48 -15.48
N PHE A 159 3.30 -9.24 -16.23
CA PHE A 159 1.91 -9.49 -15.85
C PHE A 159 1.41 -10.86 -16.29
N THR A 160 0.44 -11.37 -15.55
CA THR A 160 -0.33 -12.56 -15.87
C THR A 160 -1.82 -12.24 -15.76
N HIS A 161 -2.65 -13.07 -16.38
CA HIS A 161 -4.10 -12.95 -16.28
C HIS A 161 -4.69 -14.34 -16.07
N ALA A 162 -5.52 -14.47 -15.04
CA ALA A 162 -6.24 -15.70 -14.72
C ALA A 162 -7.47 -15.35 -13.86
N ASN A 163 -8.54 -16.15 -13.95
CA ASN A 163 -9.74 -16.01 -13.10
C ASN A 163 -10.28 -14.57 -13.07
N ASN A 164 -10.45 -13.96 -14.25
CA ASN A 164 -10.89 -12.57 -14.43
C ASN A 164 -10.07 -11.54 -13.65
N THR A 165 -8.79 -11.85 -13.39
CA THR A 165 -7.88 -11.02 -12.61
C THR A 165 -6.57 -10.81 -13.35
N LEU A 166 -6.24 -9.55 -13.61
CA LEU A 166 -4.91 -9.17 -14.09
C LEU A 166 -3.99 -8.99 -12.88
N ILE A 167 -2.88 -9.74 -12.84
CA ILE A 167 -1.85 -9.64 -11.80
C ILE A 167 -0.63 -8.99 -12.42
N ILE A 168 -0.35 -7.76 -12.03
CA ILE A 168 0.84 -7.01 -12.44
C ILE A 168 1.89 -7.16 -11.35
N THR A 169 3.09 -7.55 -11.75
CA THR A 169 4.23 -7.78 -10.84
C THR A 169 5.37 -6.88 -11.25
N TYR A 170 5.91 -6.13 -10.30
CA TYR A 170 7.15 -5.38 -10.45
C TYR A 170 8.19 -5.91 -9.47
N GLN A 171 9.32 -6.42 -9.96
CA GLN A 171 10.38 -6.93 -9.10
C GLN A 171 11.03 -5.80 -8.30
N LYS A 172 11.15 -5.99 -6.98
CA LYS A 172 11.75 -4.96 -6.13
C LYS A 172 13.25 -4.85 -6.42
N PRO A 173 13.78 -3.63 -6.64
CA PRO A 173 15.22 -3.41 -6.68
C PRO A 173 15.89 -3.78 -5.35
N LYS A 174 17.19 -4.08 -5.40
CA LYS A 174 17.97 -4.50 -4.23
C LYS A 174 17.99 -3.43 -3.14
N GLU A 175 17.96 -2.17 -3.55
CA GLU A 175 17.92 -0.99 -2.69
C GLU A 175 16.67 -0.97 -1.83
N ILE A 176 15.50 -1.29 -2.42
CA ILE A 176 14.25 -1.41 -1.67
C ILE A 176 14.32 -2.58 -0.69
N LEU A 177 14.80 -3.75 -1.14
CA LEU A 177 14.89 -4.94 -0.29
C LEU A 177 15.79 -4.70 0.93
N ALA A 178 16.96 -4.08 0.72
CA ALA A 178 17.87 -3.72 1.79
C ALA A 178 17.25 -2.71 2.77
N ALA A 179 16.51 -1.72 2.25
CA ALA A 179 15.86 -0.73 3.09
C ALA A 179 14.67 -1.31 3.88
N GLU A 180 13.90 -2.22 3.30
CA GLU A 180 12.85 -2.97 3.99
C GLU A 180 13.45 -3.84 5.11
N GLU A 181 14.58 -4.51 4.86
CA GLU A 181 15.29 -5.30 5.88
C GLU A 181 15.77 -4.41 7.04
N GLN A 182 16.34 -3.24 6.73
CA GLN A 182 16.78 -2.27 7.73
C GLN A 182 15.60 -1.75 8.55
N LEU A 183 14.49 -1.41 7.90
CA LEU A 183 13.26 -0.99 8.57
C LEU A 183 12.74 -2.09 9.52
N GLN A 184 12.73 -3.35 9.09
CA GLN A 184 12.33 -4.47 9.95
C GLN A 184 13.21 -4.58 11.21
N LYS A 185 14.53 -4.37 11.09
CA LYS A 185 15.43 -4.34 12.25
C LYS A 185 15.10 -3.19 13.20
N GLU A 186 14.70 -2.03 12.69
CA GLU A 186 14.29 -0.88 13.51
C GLU A 186 12.95 -1.10 14.21
N LEU A 187 11.95 -1.61 13.48
CA LEU A 187 10.63 -1.90 14.04
C LEU A 187 10.72 -2.91 15.19
N LYS A 188 11.65 -3.87 15.14
CA LYS A 188 11.93 -4.83 16.24
C LYS A 188 12.42 -4.16 17.54
N LYS A 189 12.99 -2.96 17.47
CA LYS A 189 13.46 -2.21 18.65
C LYS A 189 12.34 -1.40 19.31
N ILE A 190 11.24 -1.16 18.62
CA ILE A 190 10.11 -0.39 19.16
C ILE A 190 9.37 -1.27 20.16
N LYS A 191 9.21 -0.79 21.40
CA LYS A 191 8.36 -1.44 22.40
C LYS A 191 6.92 -1.40 21.90
N ALA A 192 6.32 -2.57 21.71
CA ALA A 192 4.92 -2.69 21.32
C ALA A 192 4.05 -2.96 22.55
N ALA A 193 2.89 -2.33 22.61
CA ALA A 193 1.85 -2.76 23.53
C ALA A 193 1.37 -4.15 23.09
N ASN A 194 1.22 -5.06 24.05
CA ASN A 194 0.56 -6.34 23.84
C ASN A 194 -0.84 -6.23 24.44
N ASN A 195 -1.88 -6.66 23.72
CA ASN A 195 -3.27 -6.69 24.21
C ASN A 195 -3.52 -7.61 25.43
N GLY A 196 -2.47 -8.14 26.04
CA GLY A 196 -2.56 -9.00 27.23
C GLY A 196 -2.57 -8.26 28.56
N ASP A 197 -2.44 -6.93 28.57
CA ASP A 197 -2.44 -6.14 29.81
C ASP A 197 -3.12 -4.79 29.55
N GLY A 198 -4.37 -4.64 30.00
CA GLY A 198 -5.16 -3.44 29.77
C GLY A 198 -6.66 -3.65 29.91
N ASP A 199 -7.09 -4.05 31.10
CA ASP A 199 -8.48 -3.97 31.56
C ASP A 199 -8.92 -2.49 31.49
N CYS A 200 -9.51 -2.09 30.36
CA CYS A 200 -10.01 -0.73 30.17
C CYS A 200 -11.32 -0.60 30.97
N LYS A 201 -11.21 -0.22 32.24
CA LYS A 201 -12.36 0.24 33.03
C LYS A 201 -12.76 1.62 32.53
N THR A 202 -13.79 1.66 31.69
CA THR A 202 -14.52 2.89 31.39
C THR A 202 -15.17 3.38 32.68
N GLN A 203 -14.87 4.62 33.06
CA GLN A 203 -15.55 5.36 34.13
C GLN A 203 -16.67 6.20 33.53
#